data_AF-A0A3M1Y175-F1
#
_entry.id   AF-A0A3M1Y175-F1
#
_cell.length_a   1.000
_cell.length_b   1.000
_cell.length_c   1.000
_cell.angle_alpha   90.00
_cell.angle_beta   90.00
_cell.angle_gamma   90.00
#
_symmetry.space_group_name_H-M   'P 1'
#
loop_
_entity.id
_entity.type
_entity.pdbx_description
1 polymer ?
#
loop_
_entity_poly.entity_id
_entity_poly.type
_entity_poly.pdbx_seq_one_letter_code
_entity_poly.pdbx_strand_id
1 'polypeptide(L)'
;MSRLTLICALLLGLPRAGLLAQIDSLRPVLPDASGVEQAIEDVILGNEAGEDVDYTFITDQLADLRAEPLDLNRASREALRQLPGMTDLQIQRLRLHIETFGPLLSIYELQAVAGFGPELIRQIAPFVAVYSGRETDVRPEDAIPAGPDWEEVRQGMTYEWIQRVTWIGETQRGYTAPDTSFRDLTDAEGNLLGVDTVLSTRYAGSPFRSYTRFRARYRQHVSLVLVGEKDPGEVMAWDP
;
A
#
# COMPACT_ATOMS: atom_id res chain seq x y z
N MET A 1 44.34 -7.22 -32.46
CA MET A 1 43.34 -6.62 -33.36
C MET A 1 42.20 -6.09 -32.51
N SER A 2 42.13 -4.78 -32.35
CA SER A 2 41.13 -4.06 -31.53
C SER A 2 39.77 -4.05 -32.25
N ARG A 3 38.69 -4.43 -31.57
CA ARG A 3 37.31 -4.28 -32.09
C ARG A 3 36.65 -3.08 -31.43
N LEU A 4 36.37 -2.08 -32.24
CA LEU A 4 35.70 -0.83 -31.89
C LEU A 4 34.18 -1.08 -31.88
N THR A 5 33.53 -0.98 -30.72
CA THR A 5 32.07 -1.05 -30.61
C THR A 5 31.50 0.37 -30.69
N LEU A 6 30.79 0.66 -31.78
CA LEU A 6 30.08 1.93 -31.98
C LEU A 6 28.70 1.84 -31.29
N ILE A 7 28.47 2.66 -30.27
CA ILE A 7 27.15 2.83 -29.64
C ILE A 7 26.48 4.03 -30.32
N CYS A 8 25.54 3.77 -31.21
CA CYS A 8 24.63 4.79 -31.75
C CYS A 8 23.49 5.01 -30.75
N ALA A 9 23.58 6.08 -29.95
CA ALA A 9 22.45 6.59 -29.18
C ALA A 9 21.56 7.45 -30.08
N LEU A 10 20.39 6.94 -30.46
CA LEU A 10 19.34 7.72 -31.13
C LEU A 10 18.60 8.53 -30.05
N LEU A 11 19.02 9.78 -29.85
CA LEU A 11 18.34 10.75 -29.00
C LEU A 11 17.15 11.35 -29.77
N LEU A 12 15.96 10.79 -29.58
CA LEU A 12 14.70 11.47 -29.91
C LEU A 12 14.33 12.37 -28.72
N GLY A 13 14.35 13.68 -28.97
CA GLY A 13 14.17 14.73 -27.97
C GLY A 13 12.80 14.71 -27.28
N LEU A 14 12.81 14.59 -25.96
CA LEU A 14 11.74 15.03 -25.10
C LEU A 14 12.15 16.36 -24.43
N PRO A 15 11.21 17.30 -24.21
CA PRO A 15 11.53 18.60 -23.63
C PRO A 15 12.07 18.41 -22.22
N ARG A 16 13.18 19.11 -21.97
CA ARG A 16 13.95 19.11 -20.73
C ARG A 16 13.22 19.92 -19.65
N ALA A 17 12.08 19.41 -19.16
CA ALA A 17 11.55 19.81 -17.87
C ALA A 17 12.27 18.99 -16.81
N GLY A 18 12.99 19.67 -15.91
CA GLY A 18 13.83 19.03 -14.90
C GLY A 18 13.04 18.09 -14.00
N LEU A 19 13.05 16.81 -14.32
CA LEU A 19 12.90 15.75 -13.34
C LEU A 19 14.19 15.75 -12.51
N LEU A 20 14.20 16.57 -11.45
CA LEU A 20 14.94 16.18 -10.26
C LEU A 20 14.24 14.92 -9.74
N ALA A 21 14.60 13.78 -10.32
CA ALA A 21 14.33 12.49 -9.72
C ALA A 21 15.15 12.48 -8.43
N GLN A 22 14.50 12.89 -7.33
CA GLN A 22 15.01 12.64 -6.00
C GLN A 22 15.15 11.12 -5.90
N ILE A 23 16.40 10.64 -5.90
CA ILE A 23 16.71 9.30 -5.41
C ILE A 23 16.55 9.43 -3.90
N ASP A 24 15.31 9.39 -3.43
CA ASP A 24 15.04 9.39 -2.00
C ASP A 24 15.40 8.00 -1.50
N SER A 25 16.61 7.90 -0.96
CA SER A 25 17.01 6.77 -0.14
C SER A 25 15.93 6.57 0.92
N LEU A 26 15.20 5.48 0.74
CA LEU A 26 14.27 4.85 1.66
C LEU A 26 14.38 5.34 3.11
N ARG A 27 13.21 5.74 3.62
CA ARG A 27 12.80 6.00 5.01
C ARG A 27 12.97 7.45 5.47
N PRO A 28 11.87 8.23 5.55
CA PRO A 28 11.90 9.45 6.35
C PRO A 28 12.21 9.06 7.80
N VAL A 29 13.20 9.73 8.39
CA VAL A 29 13.44 9.66 9.84
C VAL A 29 12.20 10.25 10.51
N LEU A 30 11.35 9.38 11.05
CA LEU A 30 10.09 9.75 11.70
C LEU A 30 10.42 10.42 13.05
N PRO A 31 9.94 11.66 13.31
CA PRO A 31 9.96 12.21 14.66
C PRO A 31 8.84 11.54 15.47
N ASP A 32 9.21 11.00 16.64
CA ASP A 32 8.40 10.25 17.62
C ASP A 32 7.64 9.03 17.07
N ALA A 33 8.37 7.92 16.91
CA ALA A 33 7.93 6.71 16.22
C ALA A 33 7.10 5.72 17.08
N SER A 34 6.97 5.94 18.39
CA SER A 34 6.42 4.92 19.31
C SER A 34 5.00 4.43 18.94
N GLY A 35 4.09 5.35 18.59
CA GLY A 35 2.72 4.98 18.20
C GLY A 35 2.61 4.32 16.81
N VAL A 36 3.51 4.69 15.89
CA VAL A 36 3.55 4.13 14.52
C VAL A 36 4.18 2.74 14.53
N GLU A 37 5.26 2.55 15.29
CA GLU A 37 5.92 1.26 15.46
C GLU A 37 4.97 0.24 16.08
N GLN A 38 4.24 0.62 17.13
CA GLN A 38 3.27 -0.25 17.78
C GLN A 38 2.07 -0.58 16.86
N ALA A 39 1.61 0.38 16.05
CA ALA A 39 0.58 0.13 15.04
C ALA A 39 1.05 -0.85 13.95
N ILE A 40 2.31 -0.75 13.51
CA ILE A 40 2.91 -1.68 12.54
C ILE A 40 3.07 -3.07 13.16
N GLU A 41 3.53 -3.16 14.41
CA GLU A 41 3.68 -4.42 15.15
C GLU A 41 2.35 -5.15 15.31
N ASP A 42 1.27 -4.45 15.69
CA ASP A 42 -0.07 -5.04 15.81
C ASP A 42 -0.56 -5.64 14.48
N VAL A 43 -0.30 -4.99 13.34
CA VAL A 43 -0.71 -5.54 12.03
C VAL A 43 0.16 -6.73 11.64
N ILE A 44 1.45 -6.73 11.99
CA ILE A 44 2.33 -7.89 11.78
C ILE A 44 1.84 -9.10 12.60
N LEU A 45 1.53 -8.88 13.88
CA LEU A 45 1.04 -9.93 14.78
C LEU A 45 -0.36 -10.43 14.40
N GLY A 46 -1.19 -9.59 13.77
CA GLY A 46 -2.52 -9.96 13.30
C GLY A 46 -2.56 -10.81 12.03
N ASN A 47 -1.49 -10.80 11.21
CA ASN A 47 -1.45 -11.43 9.89
C ASN A 47 -0.44 -12.59 9.80
N GLU A 48 -0.45 -13.53 10.75
CA GLU A 48 0.39 -14.75 10.74
C GLU A 48 0.16 -15.71 9.54
N ALA A 49 -0.66 -15.35 8.55
CA ALA A 49 -0.82 -16.08 7.30
C ALA A 49 0.17 -15.52 6.26
N GLY A 50 1.02 -16.37 5.68
CA GLY A 50 2.15 -16.02 4.79
C GLY A 50 1.80 -15.39 3.44
N GLU A 51 0.94 -14.37 3.41
CA GLU A 51 0.83 -13.40 2.32
C GLU A 51 1.88 -12.30 2.48
N ASP A 52 2.43 -11.82 1.35
CA ASP A 52 3.23 -10.60 1.29
C ASP A 52 2.31 -9.40 1.63
N VAL A 53 2.10 -9.14 2.92
CA VAL A 53 1.40 -7.94 3.39
C VAL A 53 2.18 -6.74 2.88
N ASP A 54 1.60 -5.94 1.97
CA ASP A 54 2.25 -4.74 1.46
C ASP A 54 2.20 -3.64 2.53
N TYR A 55 3.22 -3.67 3.40
CA TYR A 55 3.45 -2.74 4.49
C TYR A 55 3.42 -1.28 4.05
N THR A 56 3.71 -0.99 2.78
CA THR A 56 3.68 0.36 2.21
C THR A 56 2.28 0.97 2.37
N PHE A 57 1.22 0.19 2.17
CA PHE A 57 -0.16 0.70 2.29
C PHE A 57 -0.51 1.10 3.71
N ILE A 58 -0.10 0.29 4.68
CA ILE A 58 -0.39 0.53 6.10
C ILE A 58 0.38 1.77 6.55
N THR A 59 1.68 1.87 6.21
CA THR A 59 2.50 3.03 6.59
C THR A 59 1.97 4.32 5.97
N ASP A 60 1.53 4.27 4.72
CA ASP A 60 0.96 5.43 4.03
C ASP A 60 -0.37 5.86 4.68
N GLN A 61 -1.23 4.90 5.03
CA GLN A 61 -2.49 5.19 5.73
C GLN A 61 -2.25 5.86 7.09
N LEU A 62 -1.32 5.33 7.89
CA LEU A 62 -0.99 5.92 9.18
C LEU A 62 -0.34 7.31 9.02
N ALA A 63 0.49 7.50 7.99
CA ALA A 63 1.07 8.80 7.68
C ALA A 63 -0.01 9.83 7.32
N ASP A 64 -1.03 9.43 6.55
CA ASP A 64 -2.16 10.28 6.19
C ASP A 64 -3.01 10.65 7.41
N LEU A 65 -3.34 9.67 8.27
CA LEU A 65 -4.06 9.91 9.52
C LEU A 65 -3.31 10.86 10.46
N ARG A 66 -1.97 10.85 10.42
CA ARG A 66 -1.16 11.77 11.22
C ARG A 66 -1.09 13.16 10.60
N ALA A 67 -1.04 13.25 9.26
CA ALA A 67 -1.05 14.51 8.54
C ALA A 67 -2.39 15.24 8.67
N GLU A 68 -3.48 14.47 8.68
CA GLU A 68 -4.84 14.95 8.88
C GLU A 68 -5.53 14.09 9.94
N PRO A 69 -5.45 14.48 11.23
CA PRO A 69 -6.05 13.74 12.34
C PRO A 69 -7.57 13.63 12.22
N LEU A 70 -8.11 12.51 12.66
CA LEU A 70 -9.53 12.21 12.59
C LEU A 70 -10.28 12.84 13.78
N ASP A 71 -11.33 13.63 13.51
CA ASP A 71 -12.17 14.19 14.58
C ASP A 71 -13.08 13.12 15.19
N LEU A 72 -12.84 12.75 16.46
CA LEU A 72 -13.61 11.71 17.14
C LEU A 72 -15.11 12.02 17.26
N ASN A 73 -15.47 13.30 17.34
CA ASN A 73 -16.88 13.70 17.46
C ASN A 73 -17.63 13.51 16.13
N ARG A 74 -16.95 13.71 15.00
CA ARG A 74 -17.57 13.79 13.66
C ARG A 74 -17.25 12.63 12.72
N ALA A 75 -16.22 11.84 13.02
CA ALA A 75 -15.76 10.76 12.16
C ALA A 75 -16.85 9.75 11.82
N SER A 76 -16.79 9.15 10.63
CA SER A 76 -17.64 8.00 10.32
C SER A 76 -17.16 6.75 11.07
N ARG A 77 -18.03 5.72 11.15
CA ARG A 77 -17.66 4.43 11.72
C ARG A 77 -16.50 3.79 10.95
N GLU A 78 -16.54 3.92 9.63
CA GLU A 78 -15.52 3.41 8.70
C GLU A 78 -14.18 4.12 8.90
N ALA A 79 -14.18 5.43 9.16
CA ALA A 79 -12.96 6.17 9.45
C ALA A 79 -12.37 5.75 10.82
N LEU A 80 -13.20 5.58 11.85
CA LEU A 80 -12.74 5.14 13.17
C LEU A 80 -12.11 3.73 13.15
N ARG A 81 -12.54 2.85 12.23
CA ARG A 81 -11.94 1.51 12.05
C ARG A 81 -10.51 1.55 11.49
N GLN A 82 -10.11 2.65 10.87
CA GLN A 82 -8.76 2.80 10.34
C GLN A 82 -7.74 3.14 11.43
N LEU A 83 -8.20 3.47 12.64
CA LEU A 83 -7.33 3.76 13.76
C LEU A 83 -6.68 2.47 14.28
N PRO A 84 -5.39 2.49 14.62
CA PRO A 84 -4.71 1.32 15.17
C PRO A 84 -5.29 0.93 16.54
N GLY A 85 -5.44 -0.37 16.78
CA GLY A 85 -5.97 -0.91 18.04
C GLY A 85 -7.48 -0.70 18.27
N MET A 86 -8.18 -0.01 17.37
CA MET A 86 -9.63 0.19 17.46
C MET A 86 -10.40 -1.05 17.01
N THR A 87 -11.33 -1.48 17.86
CA THR A 87 -12.27 -2.58 17.57
C THR A 87 -13.68 -2.04 17.35
N ASP A 88 -14.49 -2.81 16.62
CA ASP A 88 -15.91 -2.48 16.40
C ASP A 88 -16.69 -2.24 17.70
N LEU A 89 -16.33 -2.94 18.78
CA LEU A 89 -16.90 -2.77 20.12
C LEU A 89 -16.49 -1.44 20.76
N GLN A 90 -15.21 -1.06 20.68
CA GLN A 90 -14.73 0.24 21.18
C GLN A 90 -15.37 1.40 20.44
N ILE A 91 -15.51 1.29 19.12
CA ILE A 91 -16.18 2.29 18.28
C ILE A 91 -17.65 2.46 18.72
N GLN A 92 -18.36 1.36 18.95
CA GLN A 92 -19.74 1.42 19.44
C GLN A 92 -19.83 2.10 20.82
N ARG A 93 -18.92 1.76 21.74
CA ARG A 93 -18.92 2.36 23.09
C ARG A 93 -18.59 3.84 23.07
N LEU A 94 -17.67 4.26 22.21
CA LEU A 94 -17.37 5.68 21.98
C LEU A 94 -18.62 6.42 21.50
N ARG A 95 -19.34 5.88 20.52
CA ARG A 95 -20.58 6.48 20.01
C ARG A 95 -21.65 6.59 21.08
N LEU A 96 -21.87 5.50 21.82
CA LEU A 96 -22.82 5.49 22.93
C LEU A 96 -22.46 6.54 24.00
N HIS A 97 -21.17 6.72 24.30
CA HIS A 97 -20.72 7.73 25.25
C HIS A 97 -21.04 9.15 24.75
N ILE A 98 -20.73 9.45 23.48
CA ILE A 98 -21.02 10.75 22.86
C ILE A 98 -22.53 11.02 22.82
N GLU A 99 -23.34 10.01 22.51
CA GLU A 99 -24.81 10.12 22.51
C GLU A 99 -25.38 10.36 23.92
N THR A 100 -24.76 9.79 24.96
CA THR A 100 -25.26 9.87 26.33
C THR A 100 -24.81 11.15 27.06
N PHE A 101 -23.56 11.57 26.86
CA PHE A 101 -22.93 12.67 27.62
C PHE A 101 -22.66 13.92 26.78
N GLY A 102 -22.83 13.85 25.46
CA GLY A 102 -22.51 14.92 24.51
C GLY A 102 -21.14 14.76 23.85
N PRO A 103 -20.74 15.72 22.99
CA PRO A 103 -19.46 15.67 22.30
C PRO A 103 -18.29 15.72 23.28
N LEU A 104 -17.21 15.02 22.93
CA LEU A 104 -15.96 15.05 23.69
C LEU A 104 -15.37 16.46 23.68
N LEU A 105 -14.88 16.93 24.83
CA LEU A 105 -14.18 18.20 24.96
C LEU A 105 -12.66 18.04 24.86
N SER A 106 -12.17 16.84 25.18
CA SER A 106 -10.75 16.51 25.14
C SER A 106 -10.54 15.02 24.86
N ILE A 107 -9.40 14.68 24.25
CA ILE A 107 -8.98 13.29 24.01
C ILE A 107 -8.93 12.50 25.34
N TYR A 108 -8.61 13.15 26.46
CA TYR A 108 -8.51 12.48 27.76
C TYR A 108 -9.85 11.98 28.31
N GLU A 109 -10.99 12.46 27.81
CA GLU A 109 -12.32 11.95 28.19
C GLU A 109 -12.54 10.50 27.75
N LEU A 110 -11.76 10.01 26.78
CA LEU A 110 -11.76 8.61 26.40
C LEU A 110 -11.50 7.66 27.59
N GLN A 111 -10.82 8.12 28.64
CA GLN A 111 -10.61 7.31 29.86
C GLN A 111 -11.93 6.94 30.57
N ALA A 112 -13.01 7.70 30.34
CA ALA A 112 -14.34 7.38 30.87
C ALA A 112 -15.11 6.36 30.00
N VAL A 113 -14.62 6.06 28.78
CA VAL A 113 -15.25 5.10 27.86
C VAL A 113 -14.73 3.70 28.14
N ALA A 114 -15.64 2.76 28.41
CA ALA A 114 -15.26 1.39 28.74
C ALA A 114 -14.45 0.72 27.61
N GLY A 115 -13.28 0.18 27.92
CA GLY A 115 -12.39 -0.45 26.95
C GLY A 115 -11.37 0.48 26.29
N PHE A 116 -11.30 1.75 26.71
CA PHE A 116 -10.24 2.68 26.37
C PHE A 116 -9.21 2.73 27.50
N GLY A 117 -8.22 1.84 27.42
CA GLY A 117 -7.06 1.86 28.32
C GLY A 117 -6.07 2.97 27.95
N PRO A 118 -5.19 3.36 28.88
CA PRO A 118 -4.17 4.38 28.62
C PRO A 118 -3.20 3.97 27.50
N GLU A 119 -3.00 2.68 27.26
CA GLU A 119 -2.21 2.13 26.15
C GLU A 119 -2.87 2.47 24.80
N LEU A 120 -4.15 2.13 24.65
CA LEU A 120 -4.91 2.43 23.43
C LEU A 120 -4.98 3.94 23.18
N ILE A 121 -5.22 4.73 24.23
CA ILE A 121 -5.29 6.20 24.10
C ILE A 121 -3.95 6.75 23.58
N ARG A 122 -2.81 6.30 24.12
CA ARG A 122 -1.49 6.69 23.60
C ARG A 122 -1.26 6.26 22.16
N GLN A 123 -1.74 5.07 21.79
CA GLN A 123 -1.61 4.54 20.43
C GLN A 123 -2.40 5.36 19.41
N ILE A 124 -3.64 5.76 19.72
CA ILE A 124 -4.49 6.50 18.78
C ILE A 124 -4.27 8.01 18.82
N ALA A 125 -3.74 8.56 19.92
CA ALA A 125 -3.56 10.01 20.11
C ALA A 125 -2.88 10.76 18.95
N PRO A 126 -1.86 10.21 18.25
CA PRO A 126 -1.22 10.88 17.11
C PRO A 126 -2.13 11.02 15.87
N PHE A 127 -3.21 10.25 15.80
CA PHE A 127 -4.06 10.08 14.62
C PHE A 127 -5.46 10.68 14.80
N VAL A 128 -5.74 11.25 15.97
CA VAL A 128 -7.07 11.74 16.33
C VAL A 128 -7.02 13.16 16.86
N ALA A 129 -8.10 13.89 16.62
CA ALA A 129 -8.33 15.20 17.19
C ALA A 129 -9.70 15.23 17.88
N VAL A 130 -9.83 16.13 18.85
CA VAL A 130 -11.12 16.50 19.43
C VAL A 130 -11.23 18.01 19.27
N TYR A 131 -12.14 18.43 18.40
CA TYR A 131 -12.48 19.84 18.28
C TYR A 131 -13.66 20.10 19.21
N SER A 132 -13.48 21.05 20.14
CA SER A 132 -14.58 21.52 20.97
C SER A 132 -15.65 22.12 20.05
N GLY A 133 -16.87 21.59 20.13
CA GLY A 133 -17.99 22.13 19.39
C GLY A 133 -18.13 23.61 19.72
N ARG A 134 -17.95 24.47 18.73
CA ARG A 134 -18.25 25.90 18.92
C ARG A 134 -19.76 26.03 19.02
N GLU A 135 -20.22 27.06 19.72
CA GLU A 135 -21.64 27.42 19.90
C GLU A 135 -22.42 27.55 18.56
N THR A 136 -21.71 27.64 17.43
CA THR A 136 -22.24 27.60 16.06
C THR A 136 -22.59 26.20 15.51
N ASP A 137 -22.28 25.12 16.22
CA ASP A 137 -22.48 23.74 15.76
C ASP A 137 -23.84 23.14 16.14
N VAL A 138 -24.72 23.90 16.82
CA VAL A 138 -26.13 23.53 17.03
C VAL A 138 -27.01 24.28 16.02
N ARG A 139 -27.07 23.77 14.78
CA ARG A 139 -28.24 23.97 13.92
C ARG A 139 -29.08 22.68 13.96
N PRO A 140 -30.36 22.72 14.40
CA PRO A 140 -31.12 21.49 14.71
C PRO A 140 -31.59 20.68 13.49
N GLU A 141 -31.24 21.05 12.27
CA GLU A 141 -31.95 20.58 11.07
C GLU A 141 -31.11 19.80 10.04
N ASP A 142 -29.78 19.83 10.08
CA ASP A 142 -28.95 19.12 9.07
C ASP A 142 -27.78 18.36 9.72
N ALA A 143 -28.08 17.20 10.33
CA ALA A 143 -27.13 16.34 11.05
C ALA A 143 -26.29 15.40 10.16
N ILE A 144 -25.83 15.90 9.00
CA ILE A 144 -24.78 15.24 8.20
C ILE A 144 -23.86 16.35 7.70
N PRO A 145 -22.55 16.37 8.04
CA PRO A 145 -21.64 17.33 7.44
C PRO A 145 -21.71 17.14 5.92
N ALA A 146 -22.07 18.20 5.20
CA ALA A 146 -22.07 18.17 3.74
C ALA A 146 -20.69 17.70 3.28
N GLY A 147 -20.64 16.63 2.50
CA GLY A 147 -19.40 16.17 1.89
C GLY A 147 -18.74 17.30 1.10
N PRO A 148 -17.43 17.17 0.83
CA PRO A 148 -16.71 18.17 0.04
C PRO A 148 -17.37 18.37 -1.33
N ASP A 149 -17.39 19.60 -1.82
CA ASP A 149 -17.88 19.90 -3.16
C ASP A 149 -16.99 19.24 -4.21
N TRP A 150 -17.56 18.79 -5.33
CA TRP A 150 -16.82 18.08 -6.37
C TRP A 150 -15.68 18.92 -6.95
N GLU A 151 -15.88 20.24 -7.05
CA GLU A 151 -14.84 21.15 -7.52
C GLU A 151 -13.69 21.27 -6.51
N GLU A 152 -14.00 21.26 -5.21
CA GLU A 152 -12.99 21.20 -4.14
C GLU A 152 -12.22 19.88 -4.19
N VAL A 153 -12.93 18.75 -4.34
CA VAL A 153 -12.31 17.43 -4.47
C VAL A 153 -11.35 17.41 -5.65
N ARG A 154 -11.81 17.83 -6.83
CA ARG A 154 -11.04 17.82 -8.08
C ARG A 154 -9.78 18.68 -8.00
N GLN A 155 -9.85 19.85 -7.37
CA GLN A 155 -8.71 20.75 -7.20
C GLN A 155 -7.76 20.31 -6.08
N GLY A 156 -8.29 19.68 -5.03
CA GLY A 156 -7.53 19.21 -3.88
C GLY A 156 -6.98 17.79 -3.99
N MET A 157 -7.25 17.07 -5.09
CA MET A 157 -6.74 15.72 -5.28
C MET A 157 -5.21 15.72 -5.32
N THR A 158 -4.64 14.79 -4.58
CA THR A 158 -3.21 14.46 -4.62
C THR A 158 -3.03 13.12 -5.32
N TYR A 159 -2.03 13.06 -6.20
CA TYR A 159 -1.75 11.91 -7.04
C TYR A 159 -0.33 11.42 -6.79
N GLU A 160 -0.19 10.11 -6.59
CA GLU A 160 1.08 9.45 -6.35
C GLU A 160 1.22 8.29 -7.34
N TRP A 161 2.37 8.18 -7.99
CA TRP A 161 2.69 7.07 -8.88
C TRP A 161 4.04 6.48 -8.48
N ILE A 162 4.05 5.19 -8.17
CA ILE A 162 5.24 4.37 -7.98
C ILE A 162 5.37 3.36 -9.11
N GLN A 163 6.53 3.34 -9.77
CA GLN A 163 6.94 2.28 -10.68
C GLN A 163 8.22 1.63 -10.15
N ARG A 164 8.18 0.31 -9.95
CA ARG A 164 9.33 -0.50 -9.58
C ARG A 164 9.55 -1.57 -10.64
N VAL A 165 10.77 -1.68 -11.13
CA VAL A 165 11.18 -2.73 -12.08
C VAL A 165 12.41 -3.42 -11.50
N THR A 166 12.32 -4.72 -11.30
CA THR A 166 13.41 -5.54 -10.76
C THR A 166 13.91 -6.48 -11.84
N TRP A 167 15.21 -6.43 -12.11
CA TRP A 167 15.89 -7.33 -13.05
C TRP A 167 17.09 -7.99 -12.38
N ILE A 168 17.22 -9.29 -12.56
CA ILE A 168 18.37 -10.07 -12.12
C ILE A 168 19.34 -10.16 -13.30
N GLY A 169 20.54 -9.59 -13.15
CA GLY A 169 21.54 -9.53 -14.22
C GLY A 169 22.16 -10.89 -14.60
N GLU A 170 21.99 -11.90 -13.75
CA GLU A 170 22.42 -13.27 -14.03
C GLU A 170 21.50 -13.96 -15.04
N THR A 171 22.08 -14.74 -15.94
CA THR A 171 21.30 -15.53 -16.90
C THR A 171 20.61 -16.68 -16.17
N GLN A 172 19.30 -16.57 -16.01
CA GLN A 172 18.48 -17.60 -15.38
C GLN A 172 18.15 -18.71 -16.39
N ARG A 173 18.49 -19.97 -16.06
CA ARG A 173 18.25 -21.15 -16.92
C ARG A 173 16.78 -21.29 -17.36
N GLY A 174 15.83 -20.84 -16.53
CA GLY A 174 14.39 -20.89 -16.85
C GLY A 174 13.94 -19.96 -17.98
N TYR A 175 14.78 -18.99 -18.37
CA TYR A 175 14.48 -17.95 -19.38
C TYR A 175 15.39 -18.03 -20.61
N THR A 176 16.24 -19.06 -20.70
CA THR A 176 17.00 -19.35 -21.92
C THR A 176 16.15 -20.21 -22.86
N ALA A 177 16.53 -20.29 -24.13
CA ALA A 177 15.90 -21.20 -25.08
C ALA A 177 15.83 -22.63 -24.48
N PRO A 178 14.72 -23.37 -24.71
CA PRO A 178 14.62 -24.76 -24.30
C PRO A 178 15.80 -25.52 -24.90
N ASP A 179 16.57 -26.17 -24.04
CA ASP A 179 17.58 -27.10 -24.52
C ASP A 179 16.86 -28.39 -24.88
N THR A 180 17.06 -28.88 -26.10
CA THR A 180 16.65 -30.22 -26.53
C THR A 180 17.75 -31.17 -26.10
N SER A 181 17.64 -31.72 -24.89
CA SER A 181 18.49 -32.82 -24.48
C SER A 181 17.92 -34.12 -25.01
N PHE A 182 18.76 -34.86 -25.74
CA PHE A 182 18.47 -36.21 -26.17
C PHE A 182 18.72 -37.18 -25.02
N ARG A 183 17.75 -38.04 -24.73
CA ARG A 183 17.90 -39.14 -23.78
C ARG A 183 17.88 -40.45 -24.55
N ASP A 184 18.97 -41.20 -24.46
CA ASP A 184 19.02 -42.55 -25.02
C ASP A 184 18.04 -43.44 -24.24
N LEU A 185 17.13 -44.08 -24.98
CA LEU A 185 16.26 -45.12 -24.45
C LEU A 185 17.00 -46.45 -24.58
N THR A 186 17.31 -47.09 -23.46
CA THR A 186 17.91 -48.43 -23.43
C THR A 186 16.94 -49.45 -22.84
N ASP A 187 17.01 -50.70 -23.30
CA ASP A 187 16.33 -51.83 -22.66
C ASP A 187 16.96 -52.17 -21.28
N ALA A 188 16.43 -53.19 -20.59
CA ALA A 188 16.93 -53.61 -19.28
C ALA A 188 18.34 -54.23 -19.35
N GLU A 189 18.75 -54.64 -20.55
CA GLU A 189 20.04 -55.24 -20.89
C GLU A 189 21.07 -54.21 -21.38
N GLY A 190 20.67 -52.93 -21.51
CA GLY A 190 21.53 -51.81 -21.89
C GLY A 190 21.67 -51.56 -23.40
N ASN A 191 20.87 -52.21 -24.25
CA ASN A 191 20.88 -51.98 -25.70
C ASN A 191 20.03 -50.75 -26.06
N LEU A 192 20.52 -49.94 -26.99
CA LEU A 192 19.83 -48.74 -27.50
C LEU A 192 18.56 -49.12 -28.28
N LEU A 193 17.40 -48.69 -27.77
CA LEU A 193 16.07 -48.82 -28.38
C LEU A 193 15.67 -47.59 -29.21
N GLY A 194 16.28 -46.43 -28.93
CA GLY A 194 15.99 -45.18 -29.63
C GLY A 194 16.47 -43.95 -28.85
N VAL A 195 16.12 -42.77 -29.35
CA VAL A 195 16.44 -41.49 -28.71
C VAL A 195 15.13 -40.75 -28.42
N ASP A 196 14.87 -40.43 -27.15
CA ASP A 196 13.76 -39.59 -26.74
C ASP A 196 14.20 -38.12 -26.66
N THR A 197 13.33 -37.21 -27.07
CA THR A 197 13.60 -35.77 -26.99
C THR A 197 12.85 -35.20 -25.80
N VAL A 198 13.56 -34.90 -24.72
CA VAL A 198 12.93 -34.28 -23.56
C VAL A 198 12.95 -32.76 -23.75
N LEU A 199 11.78 -32.17 -23.98
CA LEU A 199 11.63 -30.72 -24.04
C LEU A 199 11.68 -30.16 -22.62
N SER A 200 12.70 -29.37 -22.33
CA SER A 200 12.82 -28.74 -21.02
C SER A 200 11.85 -27.55 -20.91
N THR A 201 10.99 -27.53 -19.90
CA THR A 201 10.02 -26.45 -19.69
C THR A 201 10.73 -25.12 -19.39
N ARG A 202 10.26 -24.04 -20.01
CA ARG A 202 10.79 -22.68 -19.85
C ARG A 202 9.65 -21.70 -19.62
N TYR A 203 9.96 -20.59 -18.97
CA TYR A 203 8.99 -19.50 -18.80
C TYR A 203 8.73 -18.82 -20.15
N ALA A 204 7.46 -18.56 -20.44
CA ALA A 204 7.05 -17.91 -21.69
C ALA A 204 7.22 -16.39 -21.65
N GLY A 205 7.18 -15.80 -20.46
CA GLY A 205 7.30 -14.36 -20.24
C GLY A 205 8.71 -13.86 -19.90
N SER A 206 8.82 -12.54 -19.73
CA SER A 206 10.07 -11.86 -19.40
C SER A 206 10.53 -12.12 -17.94
N PRO A 207 11.84 -12.11 -17.65
CA PRO A 207 12.38 -12.38 -16.31
C PRO A 207 12.29 -11.21 -15.33
N PHE A 208 11.86 -10.02 -15.80
CA PHE A 208 11.71 -8.87 -14.92
C PHE A 208 10.37 -8.92 -14.19
N ARG A 209 10.41 -8.50 -12.92
CA ARG A 209 9.22 -8.18 -12.13
C ARG A 209 8.93 -6.69 -12.28
N SER A 210 7.67 -6.32 -12.49
CA SER A 210 7.26 -4.91 -12.45
C SER A 210 6.10 -4.71 -11.49
N TYR A 211 6.21 -3.69 -10.65
CA TYR A 211 5.16 -3.26 -9.73
C TYR A 211 4.81 -1.81 -10.07
N THR A 212 3.53 -1.55 -10.21
CA THR A 212 2.97 -0.25 -10.54
C THR A 212 1.89 0.06 -9.51
N ARG A 213 2.01 1.20 -8.86
CA ARG A 213 0.98 1.70 -7.95
C ARG A 213 0.62 3.11 -8.33
N PHE A 214 -0.67 3.33 -8.56
CA PHE A 214 -1.25 4.65 -8.73
C PHE A 214 -2.21 4.90 -7.58
N ARG A 215 -2.08 6.06 -6.94
CA ARG A 215 -2.92 6.47 -5.82
C ARG A 215 -3.42 7.87 -6.06
N ALA A 216 -4.72 8.07 -5.88
CA ALA A 216 -5.38 9.35 -5.96
C ALA A 216 -6.19 9.56 -4.69
N ARG A 217 -5.95 10.65 -3.96
CA ARG A 217 -6.59 10.89 -2.66
C ARG A 217 -7.02 12.34 -2.49
N TYR A 218 -8.11 12.54 -1.76
CA TYR A 218 -8.55 13.83 -1.27
C TYR A 218 -8.97 13.68 0.20
N ARG A 219 -8.11 14.19 1.09
CA ARG A 219 -8.28 14.15 2.54
C ARG A 219 -8.70 12.75 3.03
N GLN A 220 -9.64 12.69 3.98
CA GLN A 220 -10.27 11.47 4.48
C GLN A 220 -11.56 11.11 3.72
N HIS A 221 -11.88 11.82 2.63
CA HIS A 221 -13.18 11.69 1.96
C HIS A 221 -13.14 10.80 0.71
N VAL A 222 -12.05 10.83 -0.06
CA VAL A 222 -11.92 10.06 -1.30
C VAL A 222 -10.54 9.44 -1.39
N SER A 223 -10.48 8.13 -1.61
CA SER A 223 -9.24 7.43 -1.93
C SER A 223 -9.48 6.39 -3.02
N LEU A 224 -8.59 6.40 -4.01
CA LEU A 224 -8.52 5.41 -5.09
C LEU A 224 -7.09 4.90 -5.18
N VAL A 225 -6.94 3.58 -5.19
CA VAL A 225 -5.65 2.91 -5.34
C VAL A 225 -5.79 1.88 -6.45
N LEU A 226 -4.90 1.96 -7.44
CA LEU A 226 -4.74 0.98 -8.50
C LEU A 226 -3.35 0.35 -8.36
N VAL A 227 -3.32 -0.98 -8.30
CA VAL A 227 -2.09 -1.77 -8.19
C VAL A 227 -2.01 -2.71 -9.38
N GLY A 228 -0.85 -2.74 -10.02
CA GLY A 228 -0.53 -3.65 -11.11
C GLY A 228 0.80 -4.32 -10.84
N GLU A 229 0.77 -5.64 -10.69
CA GLU A 229 1.96 -6.47 -10.60
C GLU A 229 2.11 -7.32 -11.85
N LYS A 230 3.36 -7.53 -12.25
CA LYS A 230 3.74 -8.48 -13.29
C LYS A 230 4.86 -9.34 -12.76
N ASP A 231 4.60 -10.64 -12.66
CA ASP A 231 5.60 -11.58 -12.21
C ASP A 231 6.59 -11.99 -13.31
N PRO A 232 7.80 -12.44 -12.91
CA PRO A 232 8.73 -13.05 -13.82
C PRO A 232 8.12 -14.29 -14.49
N GLY A 233 8.24 -14.37 -15.80
CA GLY A 233 7.85 -15.57 -16.56
C GLY A 233 6.40 -15.64 -17.01
N GLU A 234 5.56 -14.72 -16.52
CA GLU A 234 4.20 -14.53 -17.02
C GLU A 234 4.17 -13.72 -18.32
N VAL A 235 3.33 -14.17 -19.25
CA VAL A 235 3.02 -13.43 -20.47
C VAL A 235 2.01 -12.35 -20.10
N MET A 236 2.30 -11.10 -20.47
CA MET A 236 1.36 -10.00 -20.27
C MET A 236 0.14 -10.24 -21.19
N ALA A 237 -0.92 -10.81 -20.65
CA ALA A 237 -2.18 -11.02 -21.34
C ALA A 237 -3.25 -10.19 -20.65
N TRP A 238 -3.90 -9.32 -21.42
CA TRP A 238 -5.07 -8.56 -20.99
C TRP A 238 -6.29 -9.26 -21.59
N ASP A 239 -7.11 -9.89 -20.75
CA ASP A 239 -8.39 -10.49 -21.14
C ASP A 239 -9.52 -9.70 -20.44
N PRO A 240 -10.17 -8.77 -21.16
CA PRO A 240 -11.13 -7.80 -20.59
C PRO A 240 -12.46 -8.39 -20.15
#